data_AF-A0A8J8K7I7-F1
#
_entry.id   AF-A0A8J8K7I7-F1
#
_cell.length_a   1.000
_cell.length_b   1.000
_cell.length_c   1.000
_cell.angle_alpha   90.00
_cell.angle_beta   90.00
_cell.angle_gamma   90.00
#
_symmetry.space_group_name_H-M   'P 1'
#
loop_
_entity.id
_entity.type
_entity.pdbx_description
1 polymer ?
#
loop_
_entity_poly.entity_id
_entity_poly.type
_entity_poly.pdbx_seq_one_letter_code
_entity_poly.pdbx_strand_id
1 'polypeptide(L)'
;MVFEHLKTLNLQWFEVERLVQELAWRDFFQEVYKAKQDLIFSDLKKMQENVENWEIPKAIFVGNTGINIIDKGISELYTSGYIHNHLRMYIASITCNIAHSHWFNPAKWLYYNLLDGDLASNHLSWQWVAGSFSSKKYFANQENFNKYFEGNQKDTFMDVDYSTLPDLQIPEILKDVEVLNLQTMLPKIENPILNNEKTLVYNYYNLDFNWHLEDNFQRILLLETSHFKQFPVSEKCLDFALNLSENIPNIKIIISEFSDLNKIISKENIIYKEHPTNAHYLGIKEERETLTNIYGDFPSFFNFWKKIKKVLQKEFEN
;
A
#
# COMPACT_ATOMS: atom_id res chain seq x y z
N MET A 1 -10.69 -14.47 5.13
CA MET A 1 -10.96 -13.24 4.35
C MET A 1 -12.15 -12.41 4.87
N VAL A 2 -12.14 -11.07 4.68
CA VAL A 2 -13.27 -10.16 5.02
C VAL A 2 -14.54 -10.51 4.24
N PHE A 3 -14.43 -10.84 2.96
CA PHE A 3 -15.58 -11.21 2.11
C PHE A 3 -16.34 -12.42 2.65
N GLU A 4 -15.63 -13.46 3.09
CA GLU A 4 -16.24 -14.61 3.75
C GLU A 4 -16.95 -14.24 5.04
N HIS A 5 -16.38 -13.32 5.84
CA HIS A 5 -17.08 -12.83 7.02
C HIS A 5 -18.36 -12.08 6.66
N LEU A 6 -18.36 -11.24 5.61
CA LEU A 6 -19.56 -10.54 5.15
C LEU A 6 -20.69 -11.52 4.76
N LYS A 7 -20.36 -12.67 4.18
CA LYS A 7 -21.33 -13.74 3.85
C LYS A 7 -22.00 -14.35 5.09
N THR A 8 -21.33 -14.29 6.24
CA THR A 8 -21.91 -14.73 7.52
C THR A 8 -22.84 -13.68 8.14
N LEU A 9 -22.78 -12.44 7.68
CA LEU A 9 -23.68 -11.37 8.10
C LEU A 9 -24.94 -11.47 7.24
N ASN A 10 -26.11 -11.52 7.86
CA ASN A 10 -27.41 -11.59 7.17
C ASN A 10 -27.76 -10.26 6.45
N LEU A 11 -26.95 -9.89 5.47
CA LEU A 11 -26.99 -8.68 4.66
C LEU A 11 -27.33 -9.03 3.22
N GLN A 12 -27.84 -8.05 2.48
CA GLN A 12 -28.10 -8.16 1.04
C GLN A 12 -26.91 -7.62 0.24
N TRP A 13 -26.72 -8.10 -0.99
CA TRP A 13 -25.61 -7.68 -1.85
C TRP A 13 -25.48 -6.16 -1.98
N PHE A 14 -26.59 -5.43 -2.15
CA PHE A 14 -26.55 -3.97 -2.33
C PHE A 14 -26.00 -3.23 -1.10
N GLU A 15 -26.08 -3.82 0.09
CA GLU A 15 -25.56 -3.25 1.33
C GLU A 15 -24.04 -3.38 1.42
N VAL A 16 -23.49 -4.47 0.85
CA VAL A 16 -22.06 -4.77 0.90
C VAL A 16 -21.30 -4.40 -0.37
N GLU A 17 -21.99 -4.19 -1.50
CA GLU A 17 -21.38 -4.02 -2.83
C GLU A 17 -20.26 -2.98 -2.81
N ARG A 18 -20.49 -1.84 -2.14
CA ARG A 18 -19.50 -0.76 -2.06
C ARG A 18 -18.24 -1.22 -1.34
N LEU A 19 -18.36 -1.89 -0.20
CA LEU A 19 -17.22 -2.42 0.53
C LEU A 19 -16.48 -3.50 -0.28
N VAL A 20 -17.22 -4.38 -0.95
CA VAL A 20 -16.63 -5.41 -1.82
C VAL A 20 -15.89 -4.77 -3.00
N GLN A 21 -16.40 -3.66 -3.54
CA GLN A 21 -15.72 -2.90 -4.58
C GLN A 21 -14.42 -2.26 -4.07
N GLU A 22 -14.38 -1.75 -2.84
CA GLU A 22 -13.15 -1.25 -2.22
C GLU A 22 -12.13 -2.38 -2.00
N LEU A 23 -12.57 -3.56 -1.56
CA LEU A 23 -11.70 -4.74 -1.47
C LEU A 23 -11.17 -5.16 -2.86
N ALA A 24 -11.97 -5.01 -3.91
CA ALA A 24 -11.54 -5.32 -5.28
C ALA A 24 -10.47 -4.37 -5.81
N TRP A 25 -10.36 -3.14 -5.30
CA TRP A 25 -9.27 -2.23 -5.68
C TRP A 25 -7.91 -2.78 -5.27
N ARG A 26 -7.81 -3.36 -4.06
CA ARG A 26 -6.61 -4.06 -3.59
C ARG A 26 -6.20 -5.14 -4.58
N ASP A 27 -7.12 -6.04 -4.91
CA ASP A 27 -6.85 -7.16 -5.81
C ASP A 27 -6.45 -6.69 -7.21
N PHE A 28 -7.13 -5.66 -7.74
CA PHE A 28 -6.77 -5.07 -9.03
C PHE A 28 -5.32 -4.54 -9.05
N PHE A 29 -4.94 -3.73 -8.06
CA PHE A 29 -3.57 -3.20 -7.99
C PHE A 29 -2.54 -4.31 -7.81
N GLN A 30 -2.88 -5.32 -7.02
CA GLN A 30 -2.05 -6.48 -6.81
C GLN A 30 -1.85 -7.33 -8.09
N GLU A 31 -2.87 -7.46 -8.94
CA GLU A 31 -2.75 -8.07 -10.27
C GLU A 31 -1.89 -7.21 -11.22
N VAL A 32 -2.01 -5.89 -11.15
CA VAL A 32 -1.13 -4.98 -11.91
C VAL A 32 0.32 -5.16 -11.46
N TYR A 33 0.59 -5.25 -10.15
CA TYR A 33 1.96 -5.48 -9.66
C TYR A 33 2.50 -6.83 -10.11
N LYS A 34 1.70 -7.90 -10.06
CA LYS A 34 2.09 -9.21 -10.62
C LYS A 34 2.46 -9.11 -12.11
N ALA A 35 1.64 -8.42 -12.91
CA ALA A 35 1.83 -8.34 -14.35
C ALA A 35 2.96 -7.40 -14.77
N LYS A 36 3.21 -6.34 -14.01
CA LYS A 36 4.15 -5.25 -14.36
C LYS A 36 5.45 -5.28 -13.56
N GLN A 37 5.49 -6.03 -12.45
CA GLN A 37 6.65 -6.14 -11.57
C GLN A 37 7.18 -4.74 -11.20
N ASP A 38 8.49 -4.53 -11.21
CA ASP A 38 9.12 -3.28 -10.81
C ASP A 38 8.78 -2.08 -11.70
N LEU A 39 8.10 -2.27 -12.84
CA LEU A 39 7.59 -1.14 -13.63
C LEU A 39 6.58 -0.29 -12.86
N ILE A 40 5.95 -0.81 -11.81
CA ILE A 40 5.07 -0.01 -10.93
C ILE A 40 5.84 1.09 -10.17
N PHE A 41 7.17 1.03 -10.12
CA PHE A 41 8.04 2.05 -9.51
C PHE A 41 8.49 3.12 -10.50
N SER A 42 7.97 3.07 -11.72
CA SER A 42 8.14 4.06 -12.78
C SER A 42 6.79 4.55 -13.30
N ASP A 43 6.78 5.58 -14.12
CA ASP A 43 5.57 6.07 -14.78
C ASP A 43 4.95 5.00 -15.69
N LEU A 44 3.95 4.28 -15.17
CA LEU A 44 3.55 2.99 -15.74
C LEU A 44 2.85 3.09 -17.10
N LYS A 45 1.99 4.10 -17.32
CA LYS A 45 1.26 4.28 -18.60
C LYS A 45 1.78 5.43 -19.43
N LYS A 46 2.11 6.55 -18.79
CA LYS A 46 2.68 7.74 -19.44
C LYS A 46 3.50 8.54 -18.44
N MET A 47 4.46 9.29 -18.96
CA MET A 47 5.28 10.20 -18.16
C MET A 47 4.40 11.20 -17.39
N GLN A 48 4.73 11.45 -16.12
CA GLN A 48 4.08 12.49 -15.33
C GLN A 48 4.39 13.87 -15.97
N GLU A 49 3.34 14.62 -16.26
CA GLU A 49 3.43 15.96 -16.86
C GLU A 49 3.68 17.02 -15.79
N ASN A 50 4.43 18.08 -16.12
CA ASN A 50 4.75 19.23 -15.26
C ASN A 50 5.46 18.84 -13.96
N VAL A 51 6.58 18.12 -14.08
CA VAL A 51 7.44 17.76 -12.95
C VAL A 51 8.59 18.75 -12.87
N GLU A 52 8.70 19.48 -11.76
CA GLU A 52 9.79 20.43 -11.49
C GLU A 52 10.85 19.85 -10.56
N ASN A 53 10.49 18.88 -9.72
CA ASN A 53 11.40 18.20 -8.80
C ASN A 53 10.90 16.79 -8.46
N TRP A 54 11.74 15.99 -7.80
CA TRP A 54 11.40 14.61 -7.40
C TRP A 54 11.14 14.45 -5.91
N GLU A 55 11.23 15.52 -5.14
CA GLU A 55 11.18 15.50 -3.69
C GLU A 55 9.78 15.82 -3.16
N ILE A 56 9.57 15.72 -1.85
CA ILE A 56 8.29 16.08 -1.24
C ILE A 56 8.30 17.55 -0.83
N PRO A 57 7.21 18.33 -1.03
CA PRO A 57 7.12 19.68 -0.49
C PRO A 57 7.31 19.67 1.02
N LYS A 58 8.17 20.54 1.54
CA LYS A 58 8.51 20.60 2.98
C LYS A 58 7.27 20.81 3.83
N ALA A 59 6.33 21.63 3.37
CA ALA A 59 5.05 21.88 4.05
C ALA A 59 4.19 20.60 4.19
N ILE A 60 4.20 19.72 3.19
CA ILE A 60 3.53 18.40 3.28
C ILE A 60 4.31 17.49 4.23
N PHE A 61 5.64 17.47 4.13
CA PHE A 61 6.47 16.65 5.00
C PHE A 61 6.29 17.01 6.49
N VAL A 62 6.19 18.28 6.86
CA VAL A 62 6.05 18.68 8.27
C VAL A 62 4.60 18.85 8.73
N GLY A 63 3.61 18.77 7.83
CA GLY A 63 2.20 19.01 8.15
C GLY A 63 1.91 20.48 8.50
N ASN A 64 2.44 21.41 7.69
CA ASN A 64 2.24 22.85 7.84
C ASN A 64 1.93 23.51 6.49
N THR A 65 0.90 23.02 5.83
CA THR A 65 0.39 23.55 4.55
C THR A 65 -0.48 24.78 4.76
N GLY A 66 -0.98 25.02 5.97
CA GLY A 66 -1.99 26.05 6.22
C GLY A 66 -3.40 25.59 5.85
N ILE A 67 -3.59 24.32 5.46
CA ILE A 67 -4.89 23.69 5.24
C ILE A 67 -5.13 22.73 6.40
N ASN A 68 -6.02 23.12 7.31
CA ASN A 68 -6.18 22.48 8.62
C ASN A 68 -6.42 20.98 8.53
N ILE A 69 -7.23 20.52 7.57
CA ILE A 69 -7.55 19.10 7.43
C ILE A 69 -6.38 18.28 6.87
N ILE A 70 -5.55 18.89 6.01
CA ILE A 70 -4.35 18.26 5.46
C ILE A 70 -3.31 18.14 6.58
N ASP A 71 -3.08 19.22 7.31
CA ASP A 71 -2.11 19.28 8.41
C ASP A 71 -2.51 18.31 9.54
N LYS A 72 -3.79 18.27 9.91
CA LYS A 72 -4.33 17.29 10.85
C LYS A 72 -4.14 15.86 10.34
N GLY A 73 -4.43 15.59 9.07
CA GLY A 73 -4.26 14.26 8.48
C GLY A 73 -2.81 13.78 8.48
N ILE A 74 -1.85 14.67 8.21
CA ILE A 74 -0.41 14.37 8.28
C ILE A 74 0.01 14.12 9.74
N SER A 75 -0.49 14.91 10.68
CA SER A 75 -0.28 14.66 12.11
C SER A 75 -0.83 13.29 12.52
N GLU A 76 -2.03 12.92 12.06
CA GLU A 76 -2.64 11.61 12.34
C GLU A 76 -1.85 10.46 11.71
N LEU A 77 -1.30 10.64 10.50
CA LEU A 77 -0.38 9.68 9.88
C LEU A 77 0.83 9.44 10.79
N TYR A 78 1.46 10.51 11.28
CA TYR A 78 2.65 10.38 12.14
C TYR A 78 2.34 9.86 13.54
N THR A 79 1.15 10.05 14.09
CA THR A 79 0.79 9.50 15.40
C THR A 79 0.28 8.07 15.30
N SER A 80 -0.65 7.80 14.39
CA SER A 80 -1.39 6.53 14.31
C SER A 80 -0.86 5.56 13.25
N GLY A 81 -0.16 6.06 12.22
CA GLY A 81 0.22 5.28 11.04
C GLY A 81 -0.94 5.00 10.09
N TYR A 82 -2.02 5.77 10.19
CA TYR A 82 -3.18 5.69 9.31
C TYR A 82 -3.63 7.08 8.88
N ILE A 83 -4.20 7.17 7.68
CA ILE A 83 -4.88 8.36 7.20
C ILE A 83 -5.98 7.95 6.22
N HIS A 84 -7.13 8.61 6.27
CA HIS A 84 -8.28 8.31 5.43
C HIS A 84 -7.94 8.42 3.92
N ASN A 85 -8.48 7.52 3.09
CA ASN A 85 -8.14 7.42 1.66
C ASN A 85 -8.32 8.73 0.88
N HIS A 86 -9.41 9.49 1.11
CA HIS A 86 -9.56 10.80 0.46
C HIS A 86 -8.46 11.80 0.83
N LEU A 87 -7.96 11.80 2.07
CA LEU A 87 -6.82 12.67 2.41
C LEU A 87 -5.55 12.21 1.72
N ARG A 88 -5.33 10.90 1.55
CA ARG A 88 -4.22 10.38 0.73
C ARG A 88 -4.28 10.96 -0.69
N MET A 89 -5.47 10.96 -1.30
CA MET A 89 -5.69 11.53 -2.63
C MET A 89 -5.49 13.06 -2.67
N TYR A 90 -5.95 13.78 -1.66
CA TYR A 90 -5.80 15.24 -1.58
C TYR A 90 -4.33 15.65 -1.38
N ILE A 91 -3.61 14.96 -0.50
CA ILE A 91 -2.17 15.16 -0.30
C ILE A 91 -1.40 14.86 -1.59
N ALA A 92 -1.73 13.76 -2.27
CA ALA A 92 -1.12 13.42 -3.56
C ALA A 92 -1.44 14.46 -4.64
N SER A 93 -2.66 15.01 -4.64
CA SER A 93 -3.07 16.06 -5.59
C SER A 93 -2.30 17.35 -5.37
N ILE A 94 -2.21 17.82 -4.12
CA ILE A 94 -1.42 19.01 -3.75
C ILE A 94 0.06 18.79 -4.11
N THR A 95 0.61 17.63 -3.78
CA THR A 95 2.03 17.31 -4.00
C THR A 95 2.37 17.21 -5.49
N CYS A 96 1.62 16.41 -6.25
CA CYS A 96 1.97 16.12 -7.64
C CYS A 96 1.47 17.17 -8.62
N ASN A 97 0.26 17.67 -8.41
CA ASN A 97 -0.47 18.44 -9.42
C ASN A 97 -0.48 19.95 -9.12
N ILE A 98 -0.18 20.36 -7.88
CA ILE A 98 -0.05 21.79 -7.51
C ILE A 98 1.42 22.16 -7.24
N ALA A 99 2.17 21.32 -6.51
CA ALA A 99 3.58 21.56 -6.22
C ALA A 99 4.54 20.99 -7.29
N HIS A 100 4.01 20.40 -8.37
CA HIS A 100 4.78 19.84 -9.48
C HIS A 100 5.88 18.85 -9.07
N SER A 101 5.68 18.15 -7.95
CA SER A 101 6.62 17.13 -7.47
C SER A 101 6.34 15.78 -8.15
N HIS A 102 7.38 15.03 -8.48
CA HIS A 102 7.20 13.66 -8.98
C HIS A 102 6.58 12.79 -7.90
N TRP A 103 5.66 11.89 -8.27
CA TRP A 103 4.91 11.08 -7.31
C TRP A 103 5.76 10.11 -6.48
N PHE A 104 6.94 9.72 -6.98
CA PHE A 104 7.72 8.60 -6.47
C PHE A 104 8.21 8.77 -5.01
N ASN A 105 8.96 9.82 -4.68
CA ASN A 105 9.44 10.01 -3.31
C ASN A 105 8.30 10.30 -2.31
N PRO A 106 7.31 11.15 -2.64
CA PRO A 106 6.11 11.30 -1.81
C PRO A 106 5.35 9.99 -1.55
N ALA A 107 5.25 9.11 -2.56
CA ALA A 107 4.67 7.78 -2.38
C ALA A 107 5.48 6.91 -1.40
N LYS A 108 6.81 6.98 -1.46
CA LYS A 108 7.69 6.30 -0.48
C LYS A 108 7.50 6.85 0.93
N TRP A 109 7.38 8.17 1.08
CA TRP A 109 7.08 8.79 2.38
C TRP A 109 5.77 8.30 2.97
N LEU A 110 4.70 8.24 2.16
CA LEU A 110 3.42 7.76 2.64
C LEU A 110 3.51 6.28 3.01
N TYR A 111 4.07 5.43 2.14
CA TYR A 111 4.27 4.00 2.39
C TYR A 111 5.06 3.75 3.69
N TYR A 112 6.13 4.51 3.93
CA TYR A 112 6.97 4.39 5.11
C TYR A 112 6.19 4.54 6.43
N ASN A 113 5.15 5.38 6.43
CA ASN A 113 4.39 5.72 7.63
C ASN A 113 3.07 4.95 7.77
N LEU A 114 2.66 4.15 6.77
CA LEU A 114 1.37 3.47 6.78
C LEU A 114 1.44 2.06 7.38
N LEU A 115 0.60 1.79 8.38
CA LEU A 115 0.40 0.44 8.92
C LEU A 115 -0.25 -0.50 7.87
N ASP A 116 -1.11 0.04 7.03
CA ASP A 116 -1.77 -0.64 5.92
C ASP A 116 -1.02 -0.46 4.58
N GLY A 117 0.29 -0.15 4.65
CA GLY A 117 1.12 0.12 3.49
C GLY A 117 1.30 -1.10 2.58
N ASP A 118 0.71 -1.06 1.39
CA ASP A 118 0.90 -2.04 0.31
C ASP A 118 1.55 -1.34 -0.90
N LEU A 119 2.64 -1.90 -1.44
CA LEU A 119 3.41 -1.25 -2.51
C LEU A 119 2.54 -0.98 -3.75
N ALA A 120 1.72 -1.94 -4.16
CA ALA A 120 0.90 -1.81 -5.36
C ALA A 120 -0.16 -0.73 -5.17
N SER A 121 -0.95 -0.86 -4.11
CA SER A 121 -2.06 0.04 -3.80
C SER A 121 -1.58 1.45 -3.57
N ASN A 122 -0.46 1.65 -2.85
CA ASN A 122 0.11 2.96 -2.63
C ASN A 122 0.66 3.57 -3.94
N HIS A 123 1.62 2.93 -4.60
CA HIS A 123 2.33 3.54 -5.74
C HIS A 123 1.40 3.76 -6.93
N LEU A 124 0.48 2.82 -7.21
CA LEU A 124 -0.47 2.97 -8.31
C LEU A 124 -1.58 3.99 -8.01
N SER A 125 -1.95 4.21 -6.74
CA SER A 125 -2.87 5.29 -6.37
C SER A 125 -2.22 6.67 -6.54
N TRP A 126 -0.95 6.82 -6.15
CA TRP A 126 -0.18 8.03 -6.38
C TRP A 126 -0.05 8.35 -7.88
N GLN A 127 0.28 7.34 -8.70
CA GLN A 127 0.30 7.49 -10.15
C GLN A 127 -1.08 7.80 -10.75
N TRP A 128 -2.15 7.23 -10.19
CA TRP A 128 -3.51 7.52 -10.64
C TRP A 128 -3.86 9.00 -10.42
N VAL A 129 -3.49 9.55 -9.26
CA VAL A 129 -3.70 10.98 -8.93
C VAL A 129 -2.82 11.89 -9.78
N ALA A 130 -1.54 11.54 -9.96
CA ALA A 130 -0.57 12.28 -10.77
C ALA A 130 -0.84 12.19 -12.29
N GLY A 131 -1.72 11.28 -12.71
CA GLY A 131 -2.06 11.07 -14.11
C GLY A 131 -1.10 10.16 -14.88
N SER A 132 -0.13 9.50 -14.24
CA SER A 132 0.80 8.56 -14.91
C SER A 132 0.26 7.13 -15.02
N PHE A 133 -0.84 6.81 -14.31
CA PHE A 133 -1.58 5.54 -14.42
C PHE A 133 -3.04 5.70 -14.92
N SER A 134 -3.48 6.93 -15.16
CA SER A 134 -4.83 7.30 -15.61
C SER A 134 -4.77 8.22 -16.83
N SER A 135 -5.91 8.52 -17.45
CA SER A 135 -5.96 9.42 -18.61
C SER A 135 -5.91 10.90 -18.24
N LYS A 136 -6.17 11.25 -16.97
CA LYS A 136 -6.29 12.63 -16.47
C LYS A 136 -5.78 12.74 -15.04
N LYS A 137 -5.19 13.89 -14.71
CA LYS A 137 -4.82 14.26 -13.33
C LYS A 137 -6.06 14.38 -12.44
N TYR A 138 -5.92 14.02 -11.17
CA TYR A 138 -6.92 14.25 -10.15
C TYR A 138 -6.62 15.53 -9.36
N PHE A 139 -7.63 16.40 -9.27
CA PHE A 139 -7.55 17.65 -8.52
C PHE A 139 -8.59 17.67 -7.40
N ALA A 140 -8.32 18.42 -6.34
CA ALA A 140 -9.28 18.72 -5.29
C ALA A 140 -9.05 20.15 -4.79
N ASN A 141 -10.11 20.96 -4.64
CA ASN A 141 -10.05 22.30 -4.06
C ASN A 141 -10.56 22.32 -2.60
N GLN A 142 -10.55 23.50 -1.99
CA GLN A 142 -11.03 23.72 -0.63
C GLN A 142 -12.51 23.30 -0.44
N GLU A 143 -13.36 23.44 -1.47
CA GLU A 143 -14.74 22.95 -1.42
C GLU A 143 -14.79 21.43 -1.25
N ASN A 144 -13.95 20.68 -1.97
CA ASN A 144 -13.86 19.23 -1.80
C ASN A 144 -13.45 18.85 -0.37
N PHE A 145 -12.46 19.55 0.19
CA PHE A 145 -11.97 19.34 1.56
C PHE A 145 -13.08 19.57 2.58
N ASN A 146 -13.74 20.73 2.49
CA ASN A 146 -14.82 21.13 3.38
C ASN A 146 -16.02 20.19 3.27
N LYS A 147 -16.40 19.77 2.05
CA LYS A 147 -17.53 18.86 1.84
C LYS A 147 -17.30 17.48 2.45
N TYR A 148 -16.13 16.90 2.27
CA TYR A 148 -15.89 15.53 2.71
C TYR A 148 -15.56 15.41 4.19
N PHE A 149 -14.93 16.44 4.76
CA PHE A 149 -14.52 16.46 6.18
C PHE A 149 -15.33 17.44 7.03
N GLU A 150 -16.51 17.85 6.54
CA GLU A 150 -17.45 18.74 7.23
C GLU A 150 -16.79 20.03 7.75
N GLY A 151 -15.86 20.58 6.95
CA GLY A 151 -15.11 21.80 7.24
C GLY A 151 -15.74 23.05 6.63
N ASN A 152 -15.17 24.21 6.96
CA ASN A 152 -15.58 25.50 6.41
C ASN A 152 -14.40 26.47 6.21
N GLN A 153 -13.17 25.96 6.14
CA GLN A 153 -11.97 26.77 5.97
C GLN A 153 -12.00 27.49 4.62
N LYS A 154 -11.51 28.73 4.59
CA LYS A 154 -11.43 29.61 3.42
C LYS A 154 -10.06 30.25 3.33
N ASP A 155 -9.83 30.99 2.25
CA ASP A 155 -8.64 31.82 2.01
C ASP A 155 -7.33 31.01 2.01
N THR A 156 -7.40 29.74 1.63
CA THR A 156 -6.22 28.89 1.41
C THR A 156 -5.78 28.99 -0.05
N PHE A 157 -4.55 28.56 -0.36
CA PHE A 157 -4.12 28.50 -1.77
C PHE A 157 -4.91 27.49 -2.61
N MET A 158 -5.72 26.63 -1.97
CA MET A 158 -6.64 25.71 -2.63
C MET A 158 -8.09 26.22 -2.65
N ASP A 159 -8.37 27.39 -2.08
CA ASP A 159 -9.69 28.04 -2.09
C ASP A 159 -9.89 28.83 -3.38
N VAL A 160 -9.87 28.08 -4.48
CA VAL A 160 -10.02 28.58 -5.85
C VAL A 160 -11.06 27.75 -6.60
N ASP A 161 -11.56 28.30 -7.70
CA ASP A 161 -12.45 27.57 -8.60
C ASP A 161 -11.76 26.32 -9.14
N TYR A 162 -12.47 25.20 -9.17
CA TYR A 162 -11.88 23.92 -9.60
C TYR A 162 -11.24 24.00 -10.99
N SER A 163 -11.80 24.82 -11.89
CA SER A 163 -11.27 25.01 -13.25
C SER A 163 -9.92 25.71 -13.32
N THR A 164 -9.49 26.41 -12.26
CA THR A 164 -8.21 27.13 -12.25
C THR A 164 -7.05 26.28 -11.74
N LEU A 165 -7.34 25.14 -11.07
CA LEU A 165 -6.31 24.27 -10.48
C LEU A 165 -5.24 23.79 -11.48
N PRO A 166 -5.56 23.43 -12.74
CA PRO A 166 -4.54 22.98 -13.69
C PRO A 166 -3.51 24.03 -14.06
N ASP A 167 -3.87 25.31 -13.94
CA ASP A 167 -3.05 26.46 -14.32
C ASP A 167 -2.54 27.25 -13.09
N LEU A 168 -2.77 26.73 -11.88
CA LEU A 168 -2.36 27.38 -10.65
C LEU A 168 -0.84 27.42 -10.56
N GLN A 169 -0.27 28.61 -10.33
CA GLN A 169 1.16 28.73 -10.04
C GLN A 169 1.50 28.04 -8.72
N ILE A 170 2.69 27.44 -8.63
CA ILE A 170 3.16 26.81 -7.39
C ILE A 170 3.12 27.82 -6.24
N PRO A 171 2.28 27.60 -5.21
CA PRO A 171 2.23 28.46 -4.03
C PRO A 171 3.58 28.51 -3.33
N GLU A 172 3.98 29.67 -2.80
CA GLU A 172 5.29 29.87 -2.17
C GLU A 172 5.59 28.83 -1.08
N ILE A 173 4.57 28.48 -0.28
CA ILE A 173 4.67 27.49 0.81
C ILE A 173 5.02 26.07 0.33
N LEU A 174 4.83 25.77 -0.96
CA LEU A 174 5.11 24.46 -1.55
C LEU A 174 6.43 24.40 -2.33
N LYS A 175 7.14 25.53 -2.49
CA LYS A 175 8.39 25.59 -3.27
C LYS A 175 9.56 24.95 -2.56
N ASP A 176 9.62 25.06 -1.24
CA ASP A 176 10.64 24.39 -0.44
C ASP A 176 10.35 22.89 -0.40
N VAL A 177 11.40 22.08 -0.60
CA VAL A 177 11.30 20.62 -0.66
C VAL A 177 12.14 19.95 0.42
N GLU A 178 11.75 18.74 0.81
CA GLU A 178 12.50 17.87 1.72
C GLU A 178 13.05 16.66 0.98
N VAL A 179 14.36 16.44 1.11
CA VAL A 179 15.01 15.21 0.65
C VAL A 179 14.80 14.11 1.70
N LEU A 180 14.16 13.02 1.30
CA LEU A 180 13.83 11.93 2.20
C LEU A 180 15.03 11.07 2.56
N ASN A 181 15.26 10.85 3.86
CA ASN A 181 16.21 9.86 4.38
C ASN A 181 15.46 8.79 5.18
N LEU A 182 14.89 7.82 4.48
CA LEU A 182 14.06 6.76 5.06
C LEU A 182 14.89 5.51 5.31
N GLN A 183 14.87 5.01 6.54
CA GLN A 183 15.57 3.79 6.93
C GLN A 183 14.70 2.97 7.88
N THR A 184 14.70 1.65 7.67
CA THR A 184 14.13 0.69 8.64
C THR A 184 15.20 0.30 9.64
N MET A 185 14.88 0.38 10.93
CA MET A 185 15.72 -0.15 12.00
C MET A 185 15.25 -1.57 12.34
N LEU A 186 15.88 -2.58 11.76
CA LEU A 186 15.55 -3.97 12.06
C LEU A 186 15.93 -4.33 13.52
N PRO A 187 15.16 -5.19 14.20
CA PRO A 187 15.42 -5.54 15.58
C PRO A 187 16.78 -6.23 15.72
N LYS A 188 17.46 -6.03 16.85
CA LYS A 188 18.75 -6.69 17.11
C LYS A 188 18.49 -7.99 17.87
N ILE A 189 18.21 -9.06 17.13
CA ILE A 189 17.97 -10.40 17.68
C ILE A 189 18.98 -11.40 17.14
N GLU A 190 19.31 -12.41 17.95
CA GLU A 190 20.07 -13.57 17.47
C GLU A 190 19.12 -14.52 16.74
N ASN A 191 19.49 -14.92 15.53
CA ASN A 191 18.67 -15.84 14.75
C ASN A 191 18.59 -17.20 15.47
N PRO A 192 17.38 -17.73 15.74
CA PRO A 192 17.24 -19.04 16.36
C PRO A 192 17.74 -20.15 15.45
N ILE A 193 18.04 -21.31 16.06
CA ILE A 193 18.41 -22.51 15.32
C ILE A 193 17.19 -23.01 14.51
N LEU A 194 17.43 -23.28 13.23
CA LEU A 194 16.46 -23.85 12.30
C LEU A 194 16.87 -25.28 11.96
N ASN A 195 15.87 -26.15 11.82
CA ASN A 195 16.04 -27.51 11.33
C ASN A 195 15.59 -27.60 9.87
N ASN A 196 16.10 -28.61 9.16
CA ASN A 196 15.62 -28.95 7.82
C ASN A 196 14.29 -29.72 7.89
N GLU A 197 13.24 -29.03 8.31
CA GLU A 197 11.87 -29.52 8.44
C GLU A 197 10.94 -28.71 7.57
N LYS A 198 9.72 -29.21 7.31
CA LYS A 198 8.73 -28.43 6.59
C LYS A 198 8.49 -27.09 7.29
N THR A 199 8.69 -26.01 6.55
CA THR A 199 8.79 -24.66 7.08
C THR A 199 7.90 -23.70 6.30
N LEU A 200 7.01 -23.02 7.01
CA LEU A 200 6.24 -21.90 6.48
C LEU A 200 7.06 -20.63 6.63
N VAL A 201 7.31 -19.96 5.51
CA VAL A 201 8.03 -18.68 5.44
C VAL A 201 7.02 -17.55 5.30
N TYR A 202 6.81 -16.86 6.41
CA TYR A 202 6.09 -15.60 6.50
C TYR A 202 7.02 -14.45 6.13
N ASN A 203 6.44 -13.36 5.66
CA ASN A 203 7.16 -12.12 5.36
C ASN A 203 6.28 -10.92 5.71
N TYR A 204 6.79 -9.72 5.48
CA TYR A 204 6.11 -8.47 5.83
C TYR A 204 4.69 -8.33 5.22
N TYR A 205 4.40 -8.95 4.07
CA TYR A 205 3.09 -8.90 3.40
C TYR A 205 2.21 -10.13 3.67
N ASN A 206 2.73 -11.14 4.38
CA ASN A 206 1.99 -12.35 4.71
C ASN A 206 2.18 -12.70 6.18
N LEU A 207 1.21 -12.28 7.00
CA LEU A 207 1.11 -12.55 8.44
C LEU A 207 -0.23 -13.21 8.79
N ASP A 208 -0.71 -14.10 7.91
CA ASP A 208 -1.96 -14.81 8.11
C ASP A 208 -1.82 -15.91 9.19
N PHE A 209 -2.38 -15.65 10.37
CA PHE A 209 -2.35 -16.58 11.50
C PHE A 209 -3.12 -17.88 11.27
N ASN A 210 -4.05 -17.93 10.31
CA ASN A 210 -4.80 -19.14 9.99
C ASN A 210 -4.07 -20.06 8.99
N TRP A 211 -2.97 -19.59 8.41
CA TRP A 211 -2.23 -20.35 7.40
C TRP A 211 -1.63 -21.62 8.02
N HIS A 212 -2.16 -22.78 7.61
CA HIS A 212 -1.79 -24.10 8.15
C HIS A 212 -1.88 -24.17 9.68
N LEU A 213 -2.97 -23.66 10.26
CA LEU A 213 -3.14 -23.58 11.73
C LEU A 213 -3.06 -24.95 12.42
N GLU A 214 -3.69 -25.98 11.82
CA GLU A 214 -3.78 -27.33 12.39
C GLU A 214 -2.57 -28.21 12.07
N ASP A 215 -1.67 -27.75 11.20
CA ASP A 215 -0.53 -28.52 10.76
C ASP A 215 0.72 -28.25 11.62
N ASN A 216 1.53 -29.29 11.83
CA ASN A 216 2.80 -29.16 12.54
C ASN A 216 3.93 -28.72 11.60
N PHE A 217 4.08 -27.41 11.41
CA PHE A 217 5.17 -26.81 10.65
C PHE A 217 6.12 -25.98 11.53
N GLN A 218 7.39 -25.92 11.14
CA GLN A 218 8.28 -24.85 11.58
C GLN A 218 7.78 -23.53 10.95
N ARG A 219 7.64 -22.46 11.74
CA ARG A 219 7.14 -21.16 11.25
C ARG A 219 8.19 -20.10 11.44
N ILE A 220 8.53 -19.40 10.36
CA ILE A 220 9.51 -18.31 10.41
C ILE A 220 8.90 -17.03 9.84
N LEU A 221 9.10 -15.91 10.52
CA LEU A 221 8.93 -14.58 9.94
C LEU A 221 10.31 -14.13 9.44
N LEU A 222 10.47 -14.12 8.11
CA LEU A 222 11.71 -13.65 7.49
C LEU A 222 11.65 -12.14 7.27
N LEU A 223 12.62 -11.45 7.85
CA LEU A 223 12.90 -10.03 7.63
C LEU A 223 14.17 -9.88 6.80
N GLU A 224 14.03 -9.76 5.47
CA GLU A 224 15.16 -9.61 4.55
C GLU A 224 15.76 -8.20 4.61
N THR A 225 17.07 -8.12 4.84
CA THR A 225 17.75 -6.83 4.96
C THR A 225 17.73 -6.06 3.65
N SER A 226 17.86 -6.76 2.52
CA SER A 226 17.74 -6.21 1.18
C SER A 226 16.35 -5.62 0.91
N HIS A 227 15.29 -6.32 1.32
CA HIS A 227 13.91 -5.87 1.17
C HIS A 227 13.67 -4.55 1.92
N PHE A 228 14.01 -4.49 3.20
CA PHE A 228 13.80 -3.28 4.03
C PHE A 228 14.76 -2.13 3.69
N LYS A 229 15.83 -2.39 2.95
CA LYS A 229 16.69 -1.36 2.34
C LYS A 229 16.03 -0.76 1.09
N GLN A 230 15.37 -1.59 0.27
CA GLN A 230 14.69 -1.14 -0.94
C GLN A 230 13.35 -0.44 -0.62
N PHE A 231 12.57 -1.02 0.29
CA PHE A 231 11.24 -0.57 0.68
C PHE A 231 11.20 -0.33 2.19
N PRO A 232 11.82 0.75 2.68
CA PRO A 232 11.89 1.00 4.11
C PRO A 232 10.50 1.29 4.69
N VAL A 233 10.31 0.89 5.94
CA VAL A 233 9.13 1.17 6.76
C VAL A 233 9.54 1.78 8.08
N SER A 234 8.66 2.57 8.69
CA SER A 234 8.91 3.16 10.00
C SER A 234 8.99 2.11 11.10
N GLU A 235 9.62 2.47 12.21
CA GLU A 235 9.65 1.65 13.43
C GLU A 235 8.23 1.22 13.84
N LYS A 236 7.26 2.15 13.82
CA LYS A 236 5.86 1.85 14.13
C LYS A 236 5.25 0.78 13.22
N CYS A 237 5.53 0.85 11.92
CA CYS A 237 5.04 -0.13 10.95
C CYS A 237 5.67 -1.51 11.20
N LEU A 238 6.96 -1.55 11.52
CA LEU A 238 7.67 -2.78 11.85
C LEU A 238 7.14 -3.39 13.15
N ASP A 239 6.99 -2.58 14.20
CA ASP A 239 6.43 -3.00 15.49
C ASP A 239 5.02 -3.56 15.33
N PHE A 240 4.18 -2.90 14.52
CA PHE A 240 2.85 -3.40 14.20
C PHE A 240 2.91 -4.80 13.55
N ALA A 241 3.77 -4.99 12.55
CA ALA A 241 3.95 -6.29 11.91
C ALA A 241 4.48 -7.37 12.88
N LEU A 242 5.42 -7.02 13.75
CA LEU A 242 5.96 -7.91 14.78
C LEU A 242 4.88 -8.31 15.79
N ASN A 243 4.10 -7.34 16.30
CA ASN A 243 2.99 -7.60 17.23
C ASN A 243 1.90 -8.47 16.58
N LEU A 244 1.59 -8.26 15.29
CA LEU A 244 0.68 -9.14 14.57
C LEU A 244 1.21 -10.57 14.50
N SER A 245 2.52 -10.73 14.28
CA SER A 245 3.15 -12.04 14.17
C SER A 245 3.06 -12.88 15.45
N GLU A 246 2.91 -12.26 16.63
CA GLU A 246 2.72 -12.99 17.90
C GLU A 246 1.47 -13.87 17.92
N ASN A 247 0.49 -13.59 17.06
CA ASN A 247 -0.70 -14.42 16.90
C ASN A 247 -0.43 -15.71 16.12
N ILE A 248 0.77 -15.87 15.53
CA ILE A 248 1.16 -17.04 14.76
C ILE A 248 1.86 -18.04 15.70
N PRO A 249 1.32 -19.26 15.88
CA PRO A 249 1.84 -20.22 16.86
C PRO A 249 3.33 -20.57 16.63
N ASN A 250 4.14 -20.40 17.68
CA ASN A 250 5.57 -20.76 17.69
C ASN A 250 6.39 -20.10 16.56
N ILE A 251 6.00 -18.90 16.10
CA ILE A 251 6.75 -18.21 15.05
C ILE A 251 8.14 -17.80 15.54
N LYS A 252 9.15 -18.01 14.69
CA LYS A 252 10.53 -17.58 14.91
C LYS A 252 10.84 -16.39 14.01
N ILE A 253 11.30 -15.28 14.57
CA ILE A 253 11.74 -14.14 13.76
C ILE A 253 13.18 -14.41 13.29
N ILE A 254 13.42 -14.24 11.98
CA ILE A 254 14.71 -14.41 11.35
C ILE A 254 15.06 -13.13 10.60
N ILE A 255 16.25 -12.61 10.85
CA ILE A 255 16.82 -11.48 10.10
C ILE A 255 17.97 -12.03 9.26
N SER A 256 17.70 -12.20 7.97
CA SER A 256 18.65 -12.81 7.03
C SER A 256 18.15 -12.59 5.61
N GLU A 257 18.96 -12.92 4.60
CA GLU A 257 18.45 -13.06 3.24
C GLU A 257 17.80 -14.45 3.04
N PHE A 258 16.80 -14.55 2.16
CA PHE A 258 16.19 -15.85 1.83
C PHE A 258 17.22 -16.86 1.30
N SER A 259 18.23 -16.38 0.58
CA SER A 259 19.33 -17.22 0.08
C SER A 259 20.13 -17.94 1.17
N ASP A 260 20.15 -17.41 2.40
CA ASP A 260 20.80 -18.06 3.53
C ASP A 260 19.93 -19.13 4.17
N LEU A 261 18.61 -18.95 4.18
CA LEU A 261 17.66 -19.97 4.63
C LEU A 261 17.78 -21.25 3.79
N ASN A 262 17.94 -21.12 2.48
CA ASN A 262 18.10 -22.25 1.55
C ASN A 262 19.36 -23.09 1.81
N LYS A 263 20.32 -22.59 2.58
CA LYS A 263 21.52 -23.34 2.99
C LYS A 263 21.22 -24.27 4.17
N ILE A 264 20.13 -24.02 4.90
CA ILE A 264 19.73 -24.74 6.11
C ILE A 264 18.52 -25.64 5.84
N ILE A 265 17.54 -25.11 5.11
CA ILE A 265 16.28 -25.79 4.81
C ILE A 265 16.25 -26.09 3.31
N SER A 266 16.04 -27.36 2.96
CA SER A 266 15.89 -27.79 1.58
C SER A 266 14.66 -27.13 0.93
N LYS A 267 14.74 -26.77 -0.35
CA LYS A 267 13.65 -26.10 -1.07
C LYS A 267 12.32 -26.88 -1.03
N GLU A 268 12.37 -28.21 -0.99
CA GLU A 268 11.18 -29.08 -0.91
C GLU A 268 10.45 -28.96 0.43
N ASN A 269 11.15 -28.46 1.46
CA ASN A 269 10.61 -28.21 2.79
C ASN A 269 10.16 -26.76 2.97
N ILE A 270 10.51 -25.84 2.07
CA ILE A 270 10.11 -24.43 2.17
C ILE A 270 8.76 -24.24 1.51
N ILE A 271 7.82 -23.64 2.24
CA ILE A 271 6.50 -23.26 1.75
C ILE A 271 6.32 -21.76 1.99
N TYR A 272 5.85 -21.02 0.99
CA TYR A 272 5.64 -19.57 1.07
C TYR A 272 4.42 -19.15 0.25
N LYS A 273 3.72 -18.10 0.67
CA LYS A 273 2.66 -17.51 -0.13
C LYS A 273 3.23 -16.62 -1.24
N GLU A 274 2.61 -16.68 -2.40
CA GLU A 274 2.94 -15.88 -3.57
C GLU A 274 2.83 -14.38 -3.24
N HIS A 275 3.88 -13.63 -3.59
CA HIS A 275 3.86 -12.18 -3.58
C HIS A 275 4.89 -11.62 -4.59
N PRO A 276 4.63 -10.50 -5.29
CA PRO A 276 5.61 -9.95 -6.21
C PRO A 276 6.99 -9.66 -5.60
N THR A 277 7.05 -9.33 -4.30
CA THR A 277 8.32 -9.02 -3.60
C THR A 277 9.13 -10.25 -3.19
N ASN A 278 8.60 -11.46 -3.34
CA ASN A 278 9.30 -12.70 -3.00
C ASN A 278 9.51 -13.61 -4.22
N ALA A 279 9.54 -13.02 -5.42
CA ALA A 279 9.74 -13.75 -6.67
C ALA A 279 11.07 -14.53 -6.73
N HIS A 280 12.06 -14.15 -5.93
CA HIS A 280 13.35 -14.85 -5.79
C HIS A 280 13.29 -16.06 -4.86
N TYR A 281 12.17 -16.31 -4.17
CA TYR A 281 12.03 -17.45 -3.28
C TYR A 281 11.98 -18.76 -4.08
N LEU A 282 12.50 -19.83 -3.47
CA LEU A 282 12.56 -21.17 -4.03
C LEU A 282 11.91 -22.14 -3.05
N GLY A 283 10.87 -22.84 -3.51
CA GLY A 283 10.16 -23.84 -2.70
C GLY A 283 8.76 -24.11 -3.23
N ILE A 284 7.89 -24.61 -2.36
CA ILE A 284 6.47 -24.82 -2.63
C ILE A 284 5.77 -23.47 -2.48
N LYS A 285 5.37 -22.89 -3.60
CA LYS A 285 4.62 -21.63 -3.63
C LYS A 285 3.12 -21.90 -3.53
N GLU A 286 2.46 -21.29 -2.57
CA GLU A 286 1.01 -21.29 -2.45
C GLU A 286 0.42 -19.96 -2.90
N GLU A 287 -0.78 -19.98 -3.47
CA GLU A 287 -1.45 -18.75 -3.88
C GLU A 287 -1.97 -17.99 -2.66
N ARG A 288 -1.90 -16.65 -2.71
CA ARG A 288 -2.49 -15.79 -1.68
C ARG A 288 -4.01 -15.72 -1.81
N GLU A 289 -4.68 -15.39 -0.71
CA GLU A 289 -6.12 -15.15 -0.69
C GLU A 289 -6.51 -13.90 -1.51
N THR A 290 -7.28 -14.10 -2.59
CA THR A 290 -7.92 -13.04 -3.39
C THR A 290 -9.44 -13.20 -3.36
N LEU A 291 -10.18 -12.13 -3.62
CA LEU A 291 -11.64 -12.16 -3.74
C LEU A 291 -12.10 -13.13 -4.83
N THR A 292 -11.28 -13.34 -5.86
CA THR A 292 -11.62 -14.22 -6.98
C THR A 292 -10.39 -14.83 -7.64
N ASN A 293 -10.59 -15.96 -8.32
CA ASN A 293 -9.58 -16.65 -9.13
C ASN A 293 -9.47 -16.09 -10.56
N ILE A 294 -9.93 -14.85 -10.79
CA ILE A 294 -9.84 -14.18 -12.08
C ILE A 294 -8.55 -13.35 -12.10
N TYR A 295 -7.56 -13.86 -12.81
CA TYR A 295 -6.24 -13.26 -12.96
C TYR A 295 -6.05 -12.64 -14.34
N GLY A 296 -5.18 -11.63 -14.46
CA GLY A 296 -4.77 -11.09 -15.75
C GLY A 296 -4.42 -9.60 -15.76
N ASP A 297 -3.93 -9.13 -16.91
CA ASP A 297 -3.61 -7.73 -17.14
C ASP A 297 -4.86 -6.96 -17.57
N PHE A 298 -5.46 -6.20 -16.65
CA PHE A 298 -6.66 -5.41 -16.91
C PHE A 298 -6.31 -3.96 -17.21
N PRO A 299 -6.85 -3.36 -18.28
CA PRO A 299 -6.50 -1.98 -18.66
C PRO A 299 -7.01 -0.92 -17.67
N SER A 300 -8.04 -1.25 -16.88
CA SER A 300 -8.58 -0.39 -15.82
C SER A 300 -9.33 -1.20 -14.76
N PHE A 301 -9.49 -0.62 -13.57
CA PHE A 301 -10.27 -1.19 -12.49
C PHE A 301 -11.70 -1.53 -12.90
N PHE A 302 -12.41 -0.64 -13.61
CA PHE A 302 -13.79 -0.93 -14.00
C PHE A 302 -13.93 -2.11 -14.97
N ASN A 303 -12.91 -2.38 -15.79
CA ASN A 303 -12.87 -3.58 -16.62
C ASN A 303 -12.66 -4.83 -15.78
N PHE A 304 -11.79 -4.77 -14.76
CA PHE A 304 -11.63 -5.84 -13.76
C PHE A 304 -12.92 -6.06 -12.96
N TRP A 305 -13.47 -5.02 -12.33
CA TRP A 305 -14.69 -5.06 -11.53
C TRP A 305 -15.87 -5.68 -12.30
N LYS A 306 -16.06 -5.29 -13.57
CA LYS A 306 -17.13 -5.85 -14.42
C LYS A 306 -17.01 -7.37 -14.61
N LYS A 307 -15.78 -7.92 -14.60
CA LYS A 307 -15.54 -9.36 -14.75
C LYS A 307 -15.84 -10.12 -13.48
N ILE A 308 -15.47 -9.56 -12.32
CA ILE A 308 -15.55 -10.28 -11.05
C ILE A 308 -16.90 -10.07 -10.34
N LYS A 309 -17.55 -8.91 -10.52
CA LYS A 309 -18.77 -8.53 -9.78
C LYS A 309 -19.86 -9.59 -9.83
N LYS A 310 -20.15 -10.13 -11.02
CA LYS A 310 -21.22 -11.14 -11.17
C LYS A 310 -20.92 -12.44 -10.44
N VAL A 311 -19.64 -12.82 -10.38
CA VAL A 311 -19.21 -14.02 -9.66
C VAL A 311 -19.35 -13.79 -8.17
N LEU A 312 -18.83 -12.67 -7.66
CA LEU A 312 -18.92 -12.30 -6.24
C LEU A 312 -20.36 -12.15 -5.76
N GLN A 313 -21.22 -11.50 -6.56
CA GLN A 313 -22.64 -11.36 -6.23
C GLN A 313 -23.31 -12.73 -6.10
N LYS A 314 -23.11 -13.61 -7.09
CA LYS A 314 -23.67 -14.97 -7.05
C LYS A 314 -23.15 -15.74 -5.83
N GLU A 315 -21.86 -15.61 -5.51
CA GLU A 315 -21.27 -16.27 -4.35
C GLU A 315 -21.80 -15.74 -3.03
N PHE A 316 -22.10 -14.44 -2.94
CA PHE A 316 -22.65 -13.81 -1.74
C PHE A 316 -24.12 -14.21 -1.49
N GLU A 317 -24.87 -14.48 -2.56
CA GLU A 317 -26.30 -14.83 -2.50
C GLU A 317 -26.55 -16.34 -2.23
N ASN A 318 -25.53 -17.20 -2.26
CA ASN A 318 -25.63 -18.64 -1.99
C ASN A 318 -25.19 -19.00 -0.56
#